data_AF-A0A529SIQ1-F1
#
_entry.id   AF-A0A529SIQ1-F1
#
_cell.length_a   1.000
_cell.length_b   1.000
_cell.length_c   1.000
_cell.angle_alpha   90.00
_cell.angle_beta   90.00
_cell.angle_gamma   90.00
#
_symmetry.space_group_name_H-M   'P 1'
#
loop_
_entity.id
_entity.type
_entity.pdbx_description
1 polymer ?
#
loop_
_entity_poly.entity_id
_entity_poly.type
_entity_poly.pdbx_seq_one_letter_code
_entity_poly.pdbx_strand_id
1 'polypeptide(L)'
;PTNASRAGVKRACANSLKRLSTDRIDLYLLHWPGSVPLSETVEAFETLKAQGKIRYWGVSNFDTDEMEDLVGLPSGGNVQTNQVLYNLSRRGLEFDLAPWCAERGIPLMAYSPVEQGALARNARLEAVASRHNATAAQIALAWVMA
;
A
#
# COMPACT_ATOMS: atom_id res chain seq x y z
N PRO A 1 -4.16 13.48 -0.90
CA PRO A 1 -3.05 14.06 -0.10
C PRO A 1 -2.62 15.42 -0.67
N THR A 2 -2.13 16.35 0.16
CA THR A 2 -1.86 17.75 -0.26
C THR A 2 -0.43 18.02 -0.73
N ASN A 3 0.49 17.08 -0.53
CA ASN A 3 1.91 17.22 -0.88
C ASN A 3 2.33 16.44 -2.14
N ALA A 4 1.38 16.01 -2.97
CA ALA A 4 1.67 15.12 -4.11
C ALA A 4 2.19 15.84 -5.38
N SER A 5 2.28 17.18 -5.38
CA SER A 5 2.90 17.90 -6.50
C SER A 5 4.39 17.59 -6.62
N ARG A 6 5.00 17.88 -7.78
CA ARG A 6 6.41 17.60 -8.07
C ARG A 6 7.35 18.20 -7.02
N ALA A 7 7.10 19.45 -6.63
CA ALA A 7 7.85 20.11 -5.57
C ALA A 7 7.46 19.59 -4.18
N GLY A 8 6.18 19.25 -3.98
CA GLY A 8 5.64 18.69 -2.75
C GLY A 8 6.28 17.35 -2.38
N VAL A 9 6.33 16.41 -3.33
CA VAL A 9 6.87 15.06 -3.14
C VAL A 9 8.35 15.12 -2.76
N LYS A 10 9.15 15.93 -3.46
CA LYS A 10 10.57 16.11 -3.15
C LYS A 10 10.78 16.67 -1.74
N ARG A 11 10.01 17.70 -1.35
CA ARG A 11 10.07 18.28 0.00
C ARG A 11 9.59 17.30 1.07
N ALA A 12 8.51 16.56 0.82
CA ALA A 12 7.97 15.56 1.73
C ALA A 12 8.94 14.39 1.94
N CYS A 13 9.60 13.92 0.88
CA CYS A 13 10.61 12.88 0.94
C CYS A 13 11.83 13.34 1.75
N ALA A 14 12.37 14.53 1.47
CA ALA A 14 13.50 15.10 2.22
C ALA A 14 13.19 15.21 3.74
N ASN A 15 11.99 15.68 4.09
CA ASN A 15 11.55 15.75 5.48
C ASN A 15 11.40 14.36 6.13
N SER A 16 10.97 13.36 5.36
CA SER A 16 10.82 11.97 5.84
C SER A 16 12.19 11.34 6.11
N LEU A 17 13.13 11.48 5.16
CA LEU A 17 14.52 11.05 5.32
C LEU A 17 15.18 11.65 6.56
N LYS A 18 15.00 12.96 6.77
CA LYS A 18 15.50 13.65 7.96
C LYS A 18 14.96 13.06 9.26
N ARG A 19 13.65 12.78 9.33
CA ARG A 19 13.03 12.20 10.55
C ARG A 19 13.44 10.75 10.77
N LEU A 20 13.59 9.98 9.70
CA LEU A 20 14.02 8.58 9.75
C LEU A 20 15.54 8.42 9.98
N SER A 21 16.32 9.51 9.90
CA SER A 21 17.77 9.49 10.01
C SER A 21 18.45 8.50 9.04
N THR A 22 17.95 8.47 7.80
CA THR A 22 18.47 7.64 6.70
C THR A 22 18.62 8.49 5.44
N ASP A 23 19.48 8.07 4.51
CA ASP A 23 19.70 8.71 3.22
C ASP A 23 18.78 8.15 2.11
N ARG A 24 18.22 6.96 2.32
CA ARG A 24 17.32 6.27 1.39
C ARG A 24 16.14 5.59 2.08
N ILE A 25 14.96 5.66 1.46
CA ILE A 25 13.76 4.88 1.80
C ILE A 25 13.62 3.74 0.79
N ASP A 26 13.38 2.51 1.25
CA ASP A 26 13.23 1.39 0.31
C ASP A 26 11.95 1.49 -0.53
N LEU A 27 10.83 1.87 0.06
CA LEU A 27 9.55 2.01 -0.64
C LEU A 27 8.82 3.28 -0.21
N TYR A 28 8.46 4.13 -1.16
CA TYR A 28 7.74 5.38 -0.90
C TYR A 28 6.39 5.40 -1.60
N LEU A 29 5.31 5.64 -0.85
CA LEU A 29 3.94 5.48 -1.35
C LEU A 29 3.24 6.84 -1.54
N LEU A 30 2.48 6.97 -2.62
CA LEU A 30 1.38 7.92 -2.64
C LEU A 30 0.27 7.39 -1.71
N HIS A 31 -0.08 8.16 -0.68
CA HIS A 31 -0.92 7.66 0.41
C HIS A 31 -2.39 7.44 0.01
N TRP A 32 -2.93 8.26 -0.88
CA TRP A 32 -4.26 8.08 -1.50
C TRP A 32 -4.34 8.95 -2.76
N PRO A 33 -5.32 8.72 -3.65
CA PRO A 33 -5.62 9.61 -4.77
C PRO A 33 -5.86 11.06 -4.31
N GLY A 34 -5.61 12.03 -5.17
CA GLY A 34 -5.75 13.45 -4.84
C GLY A 34 -5.97 14.31 -6.07
N SER A 35 -6.03 15.63 -5.87
CA SER A 35 -6.29 16.59 -6.95
C SER A 35 -5.07 16.89 -7.84
N VAL A 36 -3.87 16.42 -7.46
CA VAL A 36 -2.66 16.57 -8.27
C VAL A 36 -2.69 15.52 -9.38
N PRO A 37 -2.45 15.90 -10.66
CA PRO A 37 -2.33 14.94 -11.74
C PRO A 37 -1.33 13.84 -11.40
N LEU A 38 -1.73 12.57 -11.57
CA LEU A 38 -0.93 11.44 -11.15
C LEU A 38 0.42 11.36 -11.88
N SER A 39 0.47 11.79 -13.15
CA SER A 39 1.71 11.91 -13.94
C SER A 39 2.76 12.80 -13.27
N GLU A 40 2.34 13.91 -12.65
CA GLU A 40 3.25 14.80 -11.93
C GLU A 40 3.88 14.11 -10.72
N THR A 41 3.08 13.29 -10.02
CA THR A 41 3.53 12.50 -8.87
C THR A 41 4.50 11.40 -9.31
N VAL A 42 4.18 10.67 -10.38
CA VAL A 42 5.02 9.61 -10.95
C VAL A 42 6.38 10.15 -11.39
N GLU A 43 6.42 11.26 -12.12
CA GLU A 43 7.68 11.92 -12.52
C GLU A 43 8.53 12.32 -11.31
N ALA A 44 7.90 12.75 -10.22
CA ALA A 44 8.60 13.11 -8.99
C ALA A 44 9.19 11.87 -8.28
N PHE A 45 8.46 10.75 -8.25
CA PHE A 45 8.98 9.49 -7.73
C PHE A 45 10.14 8.95 -8.56
N GLU A 46 10.03 8.97 -9.89
CA GLU A 46 11.12 8.55 -10.78
C GLU A 46 12.36 9.44 -10.60
N THR A 47 12.18 10.75 -10.41
CA THR A 47 13.29 11.64 -10.07
C THR A 47 13.96 11.26 -8.75
N LEU A 48 13.17 11.00 -7.70
CA LEU A 48 13.72 10.60 -6.38
C LEU A 48 14.43 9.25 -6.44
N LYS A 49 13.93 8.32 -7.26
CA LYS A 49 14.54 7.01 -7.53
C LYS A 49 15.88 7.18 -8.24
N ALA A 50 15.93 7.98 -9.31
CA ALA A 50 17.17 8.30 -10.02
C ALA A 50 18.21 8.99 -9.12
N GLN A 51 17.77 9.78 -8.14
CA GLN A 51 18.63 10.42 -7.14
C GLN A 51 19.08 9.50 -5.99
N GLY A 52 18.61 8.24 -5.97
CA GLY A 52 18.91 7.28 -4.90
C GLY A 52 18.23 7.56 -3.56
N LYS A 53 17.26 8.50 -3.52
CA LYS A 53 16.53 8.88 -2.30
C LYS A 53 15.43 7.88 -1.93
N ILE A 54 14.89 7.21 -2.94
CA ILE A 54 13.99 6.07 -2.76
C ILE A 54 14.49 4.91 -3.63
N ARG A 55 14.28 3.66 -3.21
CA ARG A 55 14.60 2.49 -4.05
C ARG A 55 13.43 2.12 -4.98
N TYR A 56 12.22 2.17 -4.44
CA TYR A 56 10.97 1.84 -5.10
C TYR A 56 9.87 2.84 -4.74
N TRP A 57 8.83 2.89 -5.56
CA TRP A 57 7.62 3.63 -5.25
C TRP A 57 6.38 2.76 -5.48
N GLY A 58 5.30 3.13 -4.80
CA GLY A 58 4.01 2.47 -4.92
C GLY A 58 2.87 3.44 -4.62
N VAL A 59 1.66 2.90 -4.49
CA VAL A 59 0.47 3.66 -4.12
C VAL A 59 -0.24 3.01 -2.94
N SER A 60 -1.27 3.67 -2.43
CA SER A 60 -2.12 3.18 -1.36
C SER A 60 -3.52 3.71 -1.56
N ASN A 61 -4.53 2.91 -1.22
CA ASN A 61 -5.95 3.24 -1.39
C ASN A 61 -6.36 3.52 -2.85
N PHE A 62 -5.73 2.86 -3.81
CA PHE A 62 -6.17 2.89 -5.20
C PHE A 62 -7.15 1.75 -5.46
N ASP A 63 -8.27 2.03 -6.15
CA ASP A 63 -9.15 1.01 -6.70
C ASP A 63 -8.66 0.49 -8.07
N THR A 64 -9.44 -0.38 -8.71
CA THR A 64 -9.06 -1.02 -9.98
C THR A 64 -8.92 0.02 -11.11
N ASP A 65 -9.87 0.94 -11.24
CA ASP A 65 -9.88 1.97 -12.29
C ASP A 65 -8.68 2.93 -12.11
N GLU A 66 -8.40 3.34 -10.87
CA GLU A 66 -7.26 4.20 -10.56
C GLU A 66 -5.91 3.50 -10.81
N MET A 67 -5.84 2.19 -10.59
CA MET A 67 -4.66 1.40 -10.94
C MET A 67 -4.49 1.26 -12.46
N GLU A 68 -5.58 1.13 -13.23
CA GLU A 68 -5.56 1.12 -14.69
C GLU A 68 -5.06 2.44 -15.27
N ASP A 69 -5.59 3.55 -14.76
CA ASP A 69 -5.13 4.89 -15.09
C ASP A 69 -3.65 5.07 -14.77
N LEU A 70 -3.21 4.63 -13.58
CA LEU A 70 -1.81 4.71 -13.17
C LEU A 70 -0.89 3.97 -14.14
N VAL A 71 -1.17 2.71 -14.44
CA VAL A 71 -0.27 1.89 -15.28
C VAL A 71 -0.25 2.37 -16.74
N GLY A 72 -1.28 3.09 -17.19
CA GLY A 72 -1.35 3.73 -18.51
C GLY A 72 -0.43 4.96 -18.66
N LEU A 73 0.07 5.52 -17.56
CA LEU A 73 0.96 6.70 -17.59
C LEU A 73 2.39 6.35 -18.00
N PRO A 74 3.16 7.32 -18.55
CA PRO A 74 4.61 7.17 -18.70
C PRO A 74 5.27 6.81 -17.37
N SER A 75 6.05 5.72 -17.35
CA SER A 75 6.66 5.12 -16.15
C SER A 75 5.67 4.60 -15.09
N GLY A 76 4.36 4.66 -15.32
CA GLY A 76 3.33 4.18 -14.39
C GLY A 76 3.45 2.69 -14.06
N GLY A 77 3.86 1.88 -15.04
CA GLY A 77 4.18 0.47 -14.86
C GLY A 77 5.34 0.16 -13.91
N ASN A 78 6.07 1.17 -13.42
CA ASN A 78 7.10 0.98 -12.40
C ASN A 78 6.54 0.88 -10.97
N VAL A 79 5.22 1.02 -10.77
CA VAL A 79 4.55 0.85 -9.48
C VAL A 79 4.91 -0.51 -8.87
N GLN A 80 5.31 -0.52 -7.60
CA GLN A 80 5.77 -1.76 -6.93
C GLN A 80 4.76 -2.36 -5.95
N THR A 81 3.73 -1.61 -5.56
CA THR A 81 2.67 -2.12 -4.68
C THR A 81 1.46 -1.19 -4.68
N ASN A 82 0.31 -1.73 -4.24
CA ASN A 82 -0.82 -0.96 -3.75
C ASN A 82 -1.13 -1.38 -2.30
N GLN A 83 -1.05 -0.45 -1.35
CA GLN A 83 -1.39 -0.70 0.06
C GLN A 83 -2.87 -0.37 0.33
N VAL A 84 -3.67 -1.39 0.69
CA VAL A 84 -5.14 -1.31 0.75
C VAL A 84 -5.71 -1.95 2.02
N LEU A 85 -6.93 -1.56 2.41
CA LEU A 85 -7.63 -2.13 3.56
C LEU A 85 -8.02 -3.57 3.24
N TYR A 86 -7.44 -4.53 3.96
CA TYR A 86 -7.76 -5.93 3.75
C TYR A 86 -7.68 -6.72 5.05
N ASN A 87 -8.78 -7.40 5.38
CA ASN A 87 -8.87 -8.35 6.47
C ASN A 87 -10.16 -9.17 6.35
N LEU A 88 -10.37 -10.11 7.28
CA LEU A 88 -11.55 -10.99 7.32
C LEU A 88 -12.91 -10.27 7.26
N SER A 89 -12.98 -9.01 7.69
CA SER A 89 -14.21 -8.20 7.65
C SER A 89 -14.27 -7.23 6.46
N ARG A 90 -13.17 -7.07 5.72
CA ARG A 90 -12.97 -6.11 4.62
C ARG A 90 -12.40 -6.85 3.42
N ARG A 91 -13.27 -7.51 2.67
CA ARG A 91 -12.91 -8.46 1.59
C ARG A 91 -13.29 -7.97 0.18
N GLY A 92 -13.68 -6.70 0.05
CA GLY A 92 -14.22 -6.17 -1.21
C GLY A 92 -13.25 -6.29 -2.39
N LEU A 93 -11.95 -6.07 -2.14
CA LEU A 93 -10.91 -6.13 -3.16
C LEU A 93 -10.73 -7.53 -3.79
N GLU A 94 -11.23 -8.59 -3.18
CA GLU A 94 -11.16 -9.95 -3.74
C GLU A 94 -11.97 -10.08 -5.03
N PHE A 95 -12.94 -9.19 -5.26
CA PHE A 95 -13.81 -9.23 -6.42
C PHE A 95 -13.09 -8.81 -7.72
N ASP A 96 -12.26 -7.77 -7.65
CA ASP A 96 -11.68 -7.11 -8.83
C ASP A 96 -10.19 -6.75 -8.65
N LEU A 97 -9.84 -5.95 -7.64
CA LEU A 97 -8.52 -5.35 -7.49
C LEU A 97 -7.43 -6.40 -7.22
N ALA A 98 -7.67 -7.38 -6.34
CA ALA A 98 -6.68 -8.44 -6.07
C ALA A 98 -6.39 -9.31 -7.29
N PRO A 99 -7.40 -9.86 -8.00
CA PRO A 99 -7.18 -10.55 -9.26
C PRO A 99 -6.39 -9.70 -10.27
N TRP A 100 -6.79 -8.44 -10.45
CA TRP A 100 -6.14 -7.52 -11.38
C TRP A 100 -4.66 -7.27 -11.05
N CYS A 101 -4.35 -7.04 -9.77
CA CYS A 101 -2.98 -6.85 -9.29
C CYS A 101 -2.15 -8.14 -9.42
N ALA A 102 -2.75 -9.31 -9.12
CA ALA A 102 -2.09 -10.60 -9.21
C ALA A 102 -1.68 -10.94 -10.67
N GLU A 103 -2.55 -10.71 -11.64
CA GLU A 103 -2.27 -10.89 -13.07
C GLU A 103 -1.07 -10.04 -13.56
N ARG A 104 -0.84 -8.90 -12.93
CA ARG A 104 0.23 -7.95 -13.27
C ARG A 104 1.47 -8.07 -12.38
N GLY A 105 1.47 -9.00 -11.43
CA GLY A 105 2.58 -9.17 -10.49
C GLY A 105 2.79 -7.99 -9.54
N ILE A 106 1.75 -7.20 -9.27
CA ILE A 106 1.79 -6.08 -8.32
C ILE A 106 1.37 -6.60 -6.94
N PRO A 107 2.27 -6.75 -5.96
CA PRO A 107 1.89 -7.23 -4.64
C PRO A 107 1.01 -6.21 -3.92
N LEU A 108 -0.01 -6.69 -3.19
CA LEU A 108 -0.82 -5.88 -2.29
C LEU A 108 -0.21 -5.86 -0.88
N MET A 109 -0.24 -4.69 -0.23
CA MET A 109 0.04 -4.57 1.21
C MET A 109 -1.26 -4.38 1.97
N ALA A 110 -1.65 -5.37 2.76
CA ALA A 110 -2.85 -5.29 3.60
C ALA A 110 -2.62 -4.39 4.83
N TYR A 111 -3.26 -3.22 4.89
CA TYR A 111 -3.30 -2.44 6.12
C TYR A 111 -4.52 -2.80 6.98
N SER A 112 -4.40 -2.52 8.29
CA SER A 112 -5.38 -2.96 9.30
C SER A 112 -5.74 -4.46 9.21
N PRO A 113 -4.76 -5.38 9.14
CA PRO A 113 -5.04 -6.80 8.94
C PRO A 113 -5.80 -7.45 10.10
N VAL A 114 -5.83 -6.79 11.27
CA VAL A 114 -6.59 -7.20 12.47
C VAL A 114 -7.73 -6.22 12.81
N GLU A 115 -8.18 -5.40 11.85
CA GLU A 115 -9.22 -4.35 12.00
C GLU A 115 -9.00 -3.48 13.25
N GLN A 116 -7.79 -2.93 13.38
CA GLN A 116 -7.38 -2.11 14.54
C GLN A 116 -7.60 -2.80 15.90
N GLY A 117 -7.49 -4.13 15.91
CA GLY A 117 -7.66 -4.98 17.09
C GLY A 117 -9.08 -5.51 17.31
N ALA A 118 -10.06 -5.13 16.48
CA ALA A 118 -11.42 -5.66 16.60
C ALA A 118 -11.47 -7.18 16.33
N LEU A 119 -10.71 -7.66 15.34
CA LEU A 119 -10.63 -9.09 15.04
C LEU A 119 -9.91 -9.88 16.15
N ALA A 120 -8.96 -9.26 16.85
CA ALA A 120 -8.27 -9.87 17.98
C ALA A 120 -9.19 -10.13 19.19
N ARG A 121 -10.39 -9.53 19.21
CA ARG A 121 -11.42 -9.71 20.25
C ARG A 121 -12.65 -10.48 19.75
N ASN A 122 -12.58 -11.05 18.55
CA ASN A 122 -13.72 -11.74 17.94
C ASN A 122 -13.87 -13.16 18.50
N ALA A 123 -15.01 -13.45 19.14
CA ALA A 123 -15.27 -14.74 19.77
C ALA A 123 -15.24 -15.95 18.80
N ARG A 124 -15.59 -15.74 17.52
CA ARG A 124 -15.52 -16.82 16.52
C ARG A 124 -14.08 -17.12 16.14
N LEU A 125 -13.25 -16.10 16.00
CA LEU A 125 -11.82 -16.28 15.77
C LEU A 125 -11.14 -16.91 16.98
N GLU A 126 -11.54 -16.55 18.20
CA GLU A 126 -11.03 -17.19 19.41
C GLU A 126 -11.34 -18.70 19.42
N ALA A 127 -12.56 -19.09 19.02
CA ALA A 127 -12.94 -20.50 18.93
C ALA A 127 -12.10 -21.28 17.90
N VAL A 128 -11.67 -20.64 16.81
CA VAL A 128 -10.73 -21.22 15.85
C VAL A 128 -9.32 -21.27 16.45
N ALA A 129 -8.87 -20.18 17.05
CA ALA A 129 -7.53 -20.03 17.63
C ALA A 129 -7.23 -21.11 18.69
N SER A 130 -8.21 -21.42 19.55
CA SER A 130 -8.12 -22.49 20.56
C SER A 130 -7.84 -23.87 19.96
N ARG A 131 -8.27 -24.15 18.72
CA ARG A 131 -8.01 -25.43 18.03
C ARG A 131 -6.58 -25.53 17.51
N HIS A 132 -5.89 -24.40 17.40
CA HIS A 132 -4.54 -24.28 16.82
C HIS A 132 -3.49 -23.87 17.84
N ASN A 133 -3.83 -23.77 19.15
CA ASN A 133 -2.96 -23.22 20.19
C ASN A 133 -2.39 -21.84 19.80
N ALA A 134 -3.25 -20.98 19.26
CA ALA A 134 -2.94 -19.66 18.76
C ALA A 134 -3.86 -18.60 19.40
N THR A 135 -3.63 -17.33 19.06
CA THR A 135 -4.50 -16.20 19.40
C THR A 135 -5.40 -15.83 18.23
N ALA A 136 -6.55 -15.18 18.48
CA ALA A 136 -7.41 -14.66 17.41
C ALA A 136 -6.66 -13.74 16.43
N ALA A 137 -5.69 -12.95 16.93
CA ALA A 137 -4.84 -12.11 16.08
C ALA A 137 -3.93 -12.94 15.16
N GLN A 138 -3.32 -14.03 15.66
CA GLN A 138 -2.51 -14.93 14.83
C GLN A 138 -3.37 -15.60 13.74
N ILE A 139 -4.60 -16.02 14.05
CA ILE A 139 -5.52 -16.58 13.05
C ILE A 139 -5.88 -15.53 11.99
N ALA A 140 -6.19 -14.29 12.39
CA ALA A 140 -6.50 -13.22 11.44
C ALA A 140 -5.31 -12.89 10.51
N LEU A 141 -4.09 -12.82 11.07
CA LEU A 141 -2.88 -12.59 10.27
C LEU A 141 -2.57 -13.77 9.33
N ALA A 142 -2.67 -15.01 9.83
CA ALA A 142 -2.47 -16.20 9.02
C ALA A 142 -3.44 -16.25 7.84
N TRP A 143 -4.70 -15.85 8.05
CA TRP A 143 -5.70 -15.78 6.98
C TRP A 143 -5.37 -14.72 5.93
N VAL A 144 -4.88 -13.54 6.32
CA VAL A 144 -4.52 -12.46 5.38
C VAL A 144 -3.32 -12.84 4.50
N MET A 145 -2.44 -13.73 4.96
CA MET A 145 -1.24 -14.16 4.24
C MET A 145 -1.41 -15.46 3.44
N ALA A 146 -2.56 -16.14 3.56
CA ALA A 146 -2.84 -17.41 2.91
C ALA A 146 -3.27 -17.23 1.45
#